data_AF-A0A656QK39-F1
#
_entry.id   AF-A0A656QK39-F1
#
_cell.length_a   1.000
_cell.length_b   1.000
_cell.length_c   1.000
_cell.angle_alpha   90.00
_cell.angle_beta   90.00
_cell.angle_gamma   90.00
#
_symmetry.space_group_name_H-M   'P 1'
#
loop_
_entity.id
_entity.type
_entity.pdbx_description
1 polymer ?
#
loop_
_entity_poly.entity_id
_entity_poly.type
_entity_poly.pdbx_seq_one_letter_code
_entity_poly.pdbx_strand_id
1 'polypeptide(L)' 'MFVVYWLGDNPDAEGAARYKRFDANALADALRFAEDLRRRQAAGENIGFVTLCSENPHSVGKPGVADPPADYDWKKRRC' A
#
# COMPACT_ATOMS: atom_id res chain seq x y z
N MET A 1 -2.40 -2.40 13.95
CA MET A 1 -3.59 -2.50 13.07
C MET A 1 -3.13 -2.53 11.62
N PHE A 2 -3.72 -3.38 10.77
CA PHE A 2 -3.51 -3.34 9.32
C PHE A 2 -4.80 -2.92 8.61
N VAL A 3 -4.67 -2.13 7.55
CA VAL A 3 -5.81 -1.71 6.73
C VAL A 3 -5.43 -1.88 5.27
N VAL A 4 -6.24 -2.65 4.54
CA VAL A 4 -6.11 -2.81 3.09
C VAL A 4 -7.13 -1.91 2.41
N TYR A 5 -6.66 -1.06 1.50
CA TYR A 5 -7.49 -0.20 0.66
C TYR A 5 -7.41 -0.67 -0.79
N TRP A 6 -8.53 -0.58 -1.49
CA TRP A 6 -8.59 -0.85 -2.92
C TRP A 6 -9.72 -0.05 -3.56
N LEU A 7 -9.60 0.22 -4.86
CA LEU A 7 -10.68 0.73 -5.68
C LEU A 7 -11.43 -0.46 -6.26
N GLY A 8 -12.76 -0.46 -6.15
CA GLY A 8 -13.59 -1.46 -6.80
C GLY A 8 -14.60 -0.80 -7.73
N ASP A 9 -15.17 -1.60 -8.63
CA ASP A 9 -16.29 -1.16 -9.46
C ASP A 9 -17.52 -0.90 -8.60
N ASN A 10 -17.93 0.36 -8.50
CA ASN A 10 -19.32 0.70 -8.26
C ASN A 10 -19.83 1.34 -9.55
N PRO A 11 -20.81 0.75 -10.26
CA PRO A 11 -21.33 1.32 -11.49
C PRO A 11 -21.95 2.71 -11.31
N ASP A 12 -22.28 3.10 -10.08
CA ASP A 12 -22.86 4.41 -9.74
C ASP A 12 -21.84 5.43 -9.19
N ALA A 13 -20.57 5.05 -9.02
CA ALA A 13 -19.54 5.97 -8.53
C ALA A 13 -18.17 5.62 -9.09
N GLU A 14 -17.62 6.47 -9.96
CA GLU A 14 -16.22 6.43 -10.36
C GLU A 14 -15.33 6.29 -9.11
N GLY A 15 -14.61 5.17 -9.02
CA GLY A 15 -13.56 4.99 -8.02
C GLY A 15 -14.03 4.86 -6.57
N ALA A 16 -15.07 4.05 -6.30
CA ALA A 16 -15.46 3.75 -4.92
C ALA A 16 -14.31 3.12 -4.13
N ALA A 17 -13.70 3.92 -3.25
CA ALA A 17 -12.65 3.48 -2.35
C ALA A 17 -13.23 2.53 -1.29
N ARG A 18 -12.72 1.30 -1.28
CA ARG A 18 -13.05 0.26 -0.32
C ARG A 18 -11.90 0.09 0.66
N TYR A 19 -12.22 -0.30 1.88
CA TYR A 19 -11.22 -0.62 2.89
C TYR A 19 -11.64 -1.81 3.73
N LYS A 20 -10.66 -2.54 4.26
CA LYS A 20 -10.85 -3.63 5.21
C LYS A 20 -9.80 -3.54 6.30
N ARG A 21 -10.26 -3.50 7.55
CA ARG A 21 -9.41 -3.47 8.74
C ARG A 21 -9.12 -4.88 9.22
N PHE A 22 -7.92 -5.07 9.72
CA PHE A 22 -7.41 -6.30 10.30
C PHE A 22 -6.71 -5.97 11.62
N ASP A 23 -6.77 -6.91 12.56
CA ASP A 23 -6.11 -6.79 13.86
C ASP A 23 -4.59 -6.66 13.72
N ALA A 24 -3.92 -6.10 14.73
CA ALA A 24 -2.46 -5.94 14.75
C ALA A 24 -1.68 -7.27 14.65
N ASN A 25 -2.28 -8.40 15.01
CA ASN A 25 -1.67 -9.72 14.88
C ASN A 25 -2.04 -10.46 13.58
N ALA A 26 -2.91 -9.87 12.75
CA ALA A 26 -3.49 -10.53 11.58
C ALA A 26 -2.77 -10.14 10.26
N LEU A 27 -1.45 -9.92 10.30
CA LEU A 27 -0.66 -9.52 9.13
C LEU A 27 -0.78 -10.53 7.99
N ALA A 28 -0.63 -11.83 8.30
CA ALA A 28 -0.71 -12.89 7.30
C ALA A 28 -2.07 -12.91 6.58
N ASP A 29 -3.15 -12.64 7.31
CA ASP A 29 -4.50 -12.58 6.74
C ASP A 29 -4.70 -11.32 5.89
N ALA A 30 -4.14 -10.18 6.32
CA ALA A 30 -4.16 -8.94 5.54
C ALA A 30 -3.39 -9.09 4.22
N LEU A 31 -2.23 -9.75 4.24
CA LEU A 31 -1.44 -10.05 3.04
C LEU A 31 -2.17 -11.03 2.12
N ARG A 32 -2.73 -12.12 2.67
CA ARG A 32 -3.52 -13.09 1.89
C ARG A 32 -4.70 -12.42 1.20
N PHE A 33 -5.37 -11.48 1.88
CA PHE A 33 -6.46 -10.70 1.31
C PHE A 33 -5.99 -9.77 0.18
N ALA A 34 -4.86 -9.08 0.34
CA ALA A 34 -4.29 -8.25 -0.72
C ALA A 34 -3.88 -9.06 -1.95
N GLU A 35 -3.31 -10.26 -1.76
CA GLU A 35 -2.96 -11.18 -2.85
C GLU A 35 -4.19 -11.74 -3.58
N ASP A 36 -5.28 -11.98 -2.85
CA ASP A 36 -6.56 -12.37 -3.47
C ASP A 36 -7.11 -11.25 -4.36
N LEU A 37 -7.07 -9.99 -3.89
CA LEU A 37 -7.46 -8.83 -4.69
C LEU A 37 -6.59 -8.65 -5.95
N ARG A 38 -5.27 -8.88 -5.85
CA ARG A 38 -4.35 -8.84 -7.01
C ARG A 38 -4.63 -9.95 -8.02
N ARG A 39 -4.97 -11.16 -7.54
CA ARG A 39 -5.36 -12.27 -8.42
C ARG A 39 -6.64 -11.97 -9.18
N ARG A 40 -7.63 -11.38 -8.50
CA ARG A 40 -8.88 -10.93 -9.13
C ARG A 40 -8.65 -9.81 -10.14
N GLN A 41 -7.80 -8.84 -9.82
CA GLN A 41 -7.33 -7.84 -10.78
C GLN A 41 -6.69 -8.49 -12.02
N ALA A 42 -5.81 -9.48 -11.84
CA ALA A 42 -5.18 -10.21 -12.95
C ALA A 42 -6.17 -11.04 -13.78
N ALA A 43 -7.28 -11.50 -13.16
CA ALA A 43 -8.38 -12.18 -13.84
C ALA A 43 -9.29 -11.24 -14.64
N GLY A 44 -9.02 -9.93 -14.63
CA GLY A 44 -9.79 -8.92 -15.36
C GLY A 44 -10.94 -8.31 -14.57
N GLU A 45 -11.05 -8.57 -13.26
CA GLU A 45 -11.97 -7.82 -12.41
C GLU A 45 -11.50 -6.38 -12.26
N ASN A 46 -12.46 -5.44 -12.23
CA ASN A 46 -12.18 -4.01 -12.07
C ASN A 46 -11.83 -3.69 -10.60
N ILE A 47 -10.63 -4.10 -10.23
CA ILE A 47 -10.00 -3.82 -8.94
C ILE A 47 -8.77 -2.97 -9.24
N GLY A 48 -8.81 -1.72 -8.79
CA GLY A 48 -7.73 -0.76 -8.95
C GLY A 48 -6.98 -0.52 -7.64
N PHE A 49 -5.69 -0.17 -7.75
CA PHE A 49 -4.90 0.43 -6.67
C PHE A 49 -5.04 -0.25 -5.29
N VAL A 50 -4.49 -1.46 -5.15
CA VAL A 50 -4.47 -2.19 -3.87
C VAL A 50 -3.27 -1.73 -3.02
N THR A 51 -3.54 -1.09 -1.87
CA THR A 51 -2.51 -0.67 -0.92
C THR A 51 -2.77 -1.20 0.49
N LEU A 52 -1.70 -1.49 1.23
CA LEU A 52 -1.76 -1.96 2.62
C LEU A 52 -1.06 -0.94 3.50
N CYS A 53 -1.81 -0.35 4.43
CA CYS A 53 -1.30 0.55 5.45
C CYS A 53 -1.22 -0.21 6.79
N SER A 54 -0.10 -0.08 7.48
CA SER A 54 0.05 -0.59 8.84
C SER A 54 0.43 0.53 9.77
N GLU A 55 -0.25 0.64 10.91
CA GLU A 55 0.20 1.46 12.04
C GLU A 55 1.18 0.67 12.93
N ASN A 56 1.93 -0.27 12.35
CA ASN A 56 2.87 -1.07 13.11
C ASN A 56 4.06 -0.17 13.53
N PRO A 57 4.29 0.08 14.83
CA PRO A 57 5.43 0.88 15.31
C PRO A 57 6.78 0.31 14.86
N HIS A 58 6.84 -0.97 14.50
CA HIS A 58 8.03 -1.64 13.99
C HIS A 58 8.22 -1.52 12.47
N SER A 59 7.21 -1.04 11.74
CA SER A 59 7.26 -0.86 10.28
C SER A 59 7.47 0.60 9.86
N VAL A 60 7.45 1.53 10.81
CA VAL A 60 8.10 2.83 10.66
C VAL A 60 9.58 2.63 11.00
N GLY A 61 10.40 2.34 10.00
CA GLY A 61 11.83 2.63 10.16
C GLY A 61 11.95 4.08 10.65
N LYS A 62 12.87 4.38 11.57
CA LYS A 62 13.17 5.79 11.92
C LYS A 62 13.21 6.57 10.61
N PRO A 63 12.53 7.72 10.48
CA PRO A 63 12.66 8.57 9.30
C PRO A 63 14.14 8.93 9.19
N GLY A 64 14.87 8.13 8.43
CA GLY A 64 16.24 8.35 8.06
C GLY A 64 16.16 9.45 7.02
N VAL A 65 16.10 10.69 7.49
CA VAL A 65 16.91 11.70 6.82
C VAL A 65 18.31 11.10 6.88
N ALA A 66 18.73 10.45 5.80
CA ALA A 66 20.13 10.24 5.58
C ALA A 66 20.68 11.66 5.47
N ASP A 67 21.18 12.22 6.58
CA ASP A 67 22.00 13.42 6.54
C ASP A 67 23.19 13.03 5.67
N PRO A 68 23.18 13.40 4.39
CA PRO A 68 24.24 12.97 3.53
C PRO A 68 25.50 13.70 4.02
N PRO A 69 26.66 13.03 4.06
CA PRO A 69 27.90 13.72 4.40
C PRO A 69 28.11 14.89 3.43
N ALA A 70 28.83 15.93 3.87
CA ALA A 70 28.94 17.19 3.14
C ALA A 70 29.53 17.05 1.72
N ASP A 71 30.16 15.92 1.42
CA ASP A 71 30.74 15.54 0.14
C ASP A 71 29.80 14.72 -0.77
N TYR A 72 28.54 14.52 -0.37
CA TYR A 72 27.57 13.77 -1.17
C TYR A 72 27.16 14.54 -2.43
N ASP A 73 27.75 14.15 -3.56
CA ASP A 73 27.47 14.71 -4.89
C ASP A 73 26.10 14.20 -5.42
N TRP A 74 25.01 14.82 -4.97
CA TRP A 74 23.70 14.57 -5.55
C TRP A 74 23.53 15.37 -6.85
N LYS A 75 23.54 14.69 -7.99
CA LYS A 75 23.20 15.30 -9.29
C LYS A 75 21.83 14.83 -9.75
N LYS A 76 20.87 15.76 -9.81
CA LYS A 76 19.58 15.54 -10.47
C LYS A 76 19.84 15.39 -11.97
N ARG A 77 19.74 14.16 -12.51
CA ARG A 77 19.76 13.94 -13.96
C ARG A 77 18.52 14.63 -14.54
N ARG A 78 18.72 15.55 -15.47
CA ARG A 78 17.62 16.10 -16.28
C ARG A 78 17.28 15.03 -17.32
N CYS A 79 16.03 14.60 -17.35
CA CYS A 79 15.47 13.79 -18.42
C CYS A 79 15.16 14.68 -19.63
#